data_AF-A0AAW2THI9-F1
#
_entry.id   AF-A0AAW2THI9-F1
#
_cell.length_a   1.000
_cell.length_b   1.000
_cell.length_c   1.000
_cell.angle_alpha   90.00
_cell.angle_beta   90.00
_cell.angle_gamma   90.00
#
_symmetry.space_group_name_H-M   'P 1'
#
loop_
_entity.id
_entity.type
_entity.pdbx_description
1 polymer ?
#
loop_
_entity_poly.entity_id
_entity_poly.type
_entity_poly.pdbx_seq_one_letter_code
_entity_poly.pdbx_strand_id
1 'polypeptide(L)' 'MPERSSVPSHGVKMLSLVEKLEDLKAGLKNDTYIDVILQSLPPSYDPFIVNYNMNGLEKSMHEFINMLVQ' A
#
# COMPACT_ATOMS: atom_id res chain seq x y z
N MET A 1 6.95 -19.04 14.73
CA MET A 1 5.69 -19.20 13.97
C MET A 1 5.93 -18.58 12.61
N PRO A 2 5.80 -19.31 11.49
CA PRO A 2 6.09 -18.73 10.18
C PRO A 2 4.90 -17.87 9.76
N GLU A 3 5.20 -16.65 9.33
CA GLU A 3 4.27 -15.63 8.86
C GLU A 3 3.67 -16.05 7.51
N ARG A 4 2.85 -17.11 7.52
CA ARG A 4 2.18 -17.70 6.36
C ARG A 4 1.00 -16.85 5.85
N SER A 5 1.09 -15.54 5.95
CA SER A 5 0.19 -14.67 5.20
C SER A 5 0.86 -14.43 3.85
N SER A 6 0.58 -15.34 2.90
CA SER A 6 1.01 -15.22 1.50
C SER A 6 0.78 -13.79 1.02
N VAL A 7 1.77 -13.18 0.34
CA VAL A 7 1.73 -11.81 -0.24
C VAL A 7 0.32 -11.33 -0.67
N PRO A 8 -0.50 -12.13 -1.41
CA PRO A 8 -1.88 -11.76 -1.76
C PRO A 8 -2.82 -11.45 -0.57
N SER A 9 -2.68 -12.14 0.56
CA SER A 9 -3.50 -11.92 1.76
C SER A 9 -3.21 -10.58 2.46
N HIS A 10 -2.03 -10.01 2.26
CA HIS A 10 -1.70 -8.67 2.72
C HIS A 10 -2.18 -7.59 1.73
N GLY A 11 -2.02 -7.82 0.42
CA GLY A 11 -2.54 -6.92 -0.61
C GLY A 11 -4.06 -6.71 -0.49
N VAL A 12 -4.83 -7.76 -0.21
CA VAL A 12 -6.28 -7.66 0.05
C VAL A 12 -6.60 -6.82 1.30
N LYS A 13 -5.82 -6.95 2.38
CA LYS A 13 -6.00 -6.12 3.58
C LYS A 13 -5.70 -4.65 3.32
N MET A 14 -4.68 -4.36 2.51
CA MET A 14 -4.33 -3.00 2.11
C MET A 14 -5.41 -2.37 1.23
N LEU A 15 -5.97 -3.13 0.27
CA LEU A 15 -7.11 -2.69 -0.52
C LEU A 15 -8.31 -2.33 0.36
N SER A 16 -8.69 -3.21 1.31
CA SER A 16 -9.78 -2.89 2.24
C SER A 16 -9.49 -1.72 3.18
N LEU A 17 -8.21 -1.41 3.45
CA LEU A 17 -7.83 -0.21 4.20
C LEU A 17 -8.02 1.05 3.35
N VAL A 18 -7.63 1.00 2.07
CA VAL A 18 -7.83 2.08 1.10
C VAL A 18 -9.31 2.37 0.90
N GLU A 19 -10.14 1.35 0.68
CA GLU A 19 -11.59 1.52 0.50
C GLU A 19 -12.22 2.21 1.71
N LYS A 20 -11.81 1.85 2.94
CA LYS A 20 -12.26 2.51 4.17
C LYS A 20 -11.79 3.96 4.26
N LEU A 21 -10.58 4.24 3.81
CA LEU A 21 -9.99 5.59 3.81
C LEU A 21 -10.66 6.51 2.77
N GLU A 22 -11.01 5.96 1.60
CA GLU A 22 -11.81 6.66 0.58
C GLU A 22 -13.25 6.94 1.07
N ASP A 23 -13.89 5.95 1.70
CA ASP A 23 -15.23 6.09 2.31
C ASP A 23 -15.27 7.16 3.40
N LEU A 24 -14.18 7.32 4.14
CA LEU A 24 -14.04 8.36 5.16
C LEU A 24 -13.99 9.78 4.56
N LYS A 25 -13.87 9.93 3.23
CA LYS A 25 -13.76 11.22 2.51
C LYS A 25 -12.88 12.21 3.28
N ALA A 26 -11.74 11.75 3.81
CA ALA A 26 -10.97 12.55 4.75
C ALA A 26 -10.34 13.81 4.12
N GLY A 27 -10.57 14.06 2.83
CA GLY A 27 -10.07 15.23 2.10
C GLY A 27 -8.55 15.21 1.93
N LEU A 28 -7.90 14.08 2.24
CA LEU A 28 -6.46 13.93 2.11
C LEU A 28 -6.08 13.74 0.64
N LYS A 29 -4.89 14.23 0.30
CA LYS A 29 -4.29 13.99 -1.02
C LYS A 29 -3.92 12.50 -1.14
N ASN A 30 -3.96 11.99 -2.36
CA ASN A 30 -3.59 10.60 -2.67
C ASN A 30 -2.23 10.22 -2.07
N ASP A 31 -1.23 11.10 -2.17
CA ASP A 31 0.11 10.88 -1.61
C ASP A 31 0.08 10.58 -0.11
N THR A 32 -0.80 11.28 0.64
CA THR A 32 -0.93 11.08 2.09
C THR A 32 -1.47 9.68 2.41
N TYR A 33 -2.41 9.17 1.62
CA TYR A 33 -2.90 7.80 1.81
C TYR A 33 -1.83 6.77 1.47
N ILE A 34 -1.07 6.99 0.39
CA ILE A 34 0.04 6.11 -0.01
C ILE A 34 1.11 6.07 1.10
N ASP A 35 1.51 7.22 1.64
CA ASP A 35 2.50 7.29 2.73
C ASP A 35 2.05 6.51 3.97
N VAL A 36 0.78 6.65 4.36
CA VAL A 36 0.21 5.90 5.50
C VAL A 36 0.26 4.40 5.24
N ILE A 37 -0.06 3.96 4.02
CA ILE A 37 -0.02 2.54 3.67
C ILE A 37 1.41 2.04 3.70
N LEU A 38 2.36 2.74 3.07
CA LEU A 38 3.78 2.38 3.06
C LEU A 38 4.34 2.20 4.48
N GLN A 39 3.99 3.10 5.41
CA GLN A 39 4.41 3.01 6.81
C GLN A 39 3.75 1.85 7.58
N SER A 40 2.59 1.39 7.13
CA SER A 40 1.85 0.28 7.76
C SER A 40 2.30 -1.11 7.29
N LEU A 41 3.09 -1.19 6.22
CA LEU A 41 3.53 -2.46 5.66
C LEU A 41 4.53 -3.16 6.59
N PRO A 42 4.48 -4.50 6.70
CA PRO A 42 5.47 -5.27 7.43
C PRO A 42 6.88 -5.15 6.82
N PRO A 43 7.96 -5.41 7.58
CA PRO A 43 9.35 -5.39 7.07
C PRO A 43 9.59 -6.32 5.87
N SER A 44 8.78 -7.36 5.67
CA SER A 44 8.85 -8.22 4.48
C SER A 44 8.61 -7.46 3.16
N TYR A 45 8.05 -6.25 3.22
CA TYR A 45 7.82 -5.35 2.09
C TYR A 45 8.94 -4.32 1.89
N ASP A 46 10.04 -4.35 2.66
CA ASP A 46 11.17 -3.44 2.49
C ASP A 46 11.68 -3.35 1.03
N PRO A 47 11.83 -4.46 0.28
CA PRO A 47 12.24 -4.38 -1.13
C PRO A 47 11.24 -3.62 -2.01
N PHE A 48 9.94 -3.76 -1.73
CA PHE A 48 8.88 -3.03 -2.42
C PHE A 48 8.94 -1.53 -2.10
N ILE A 49 9.10 -1.18 -0.82
CA ILE A 49 9.19 0.21 -0.37
C ILE A 49 10.39 0.92 -1.00
N VAL A 50 11.56 0.28 -0.99
CA VAL A 50 12.78 0.81 -1.63
C VAL A 50 12.56 1.00 -3.13
N ASN A 51 11.99 0.00 -3.82
CA ASN A 51 11.70 0.11 -5.25
C ASN A 51 10.66 1.20 -5.56
N TYR A 52 9.64 1.36 -4.71
CA TYR A 52 8.62 2.40 -4.86
C TYR A 52 9.25 3.79 -4.73
N ASN A 53 10.02 4.01 -3.67
CA ASN A 53 10.69 5.29 -3.40
C ASN A 53 11.75 5.64 -4.45
N MET A 54 12.49 4.65 -4.95
CA MET A 54 13.50 4.86 -5.99
C MET A 54 12.92 5.20 -7.36
N ASN A 55 11.73 4.69 -7.69
CA ASN A 55 11.11 4.97 -8.98
C ASN A 55 10.52 6.39 -9.06
N GLY A 56 10.31 7.10 -7.94
CA GLY A 56 10.02 8.54 -7.93
C GLY A 56 8.79 9.00 -8.74
N LEU A 57 7.88 8.09 -9.08
CA LEU A 57 6.70 8.38 -9.90
C LEU A 57 5.53 8.75 -8.99
N GLU A 58 4.92 9.90 -9.26
CA GLU A 58 3.59 10.25 -8.75
C GLU A 58 2.61 9.23 -9.33
N LYS A 59 2.10 8.32 -8.48
CA LYS A 59 1.19 7.24 -8.91
C LYS A 59 -0.20 7.49 -8.36
N SER A 60 -1.20 7.15 -9.16
CA SER A 60 -2.56 7.06 -8.63
C SER A 60 -2.67 5.96 -7.57
N MET A 61 -3.64 6.08 -6.65
CA MET A 61 -3.93 5.04 -5.65
C MET A 61 -4.14 3.66 -6.29
N HIS A 62 -4.81 3.60 -7.44
CA HIS A 62 -5.05 2.35 -8.17
C HIS A 62 -3.75 1.69 -8.67
N GLU A 63 -2.82 2.47 -9.21
CA GLU A 63 -1.52 1.95 -9.65
C GLU A 63 -0.68 1.45 -8.49
N PHE A 64 -0.66 2.20 -7.39
CA PHE A 64 0.03 1.80 -6.17
C PHE A 64 -0.50 0.45 -5.66
N ILE A 65 -1.82 0.28 -5.60
CA ILE A 65 -2.43 -0.97 -5.15
C ILE A 65 -2.11 -2.11 -6.11
N ASN A 66 -2.19 -1.90 -7.43
CA ASN A 66 -1.80 -2.92 -8.41
C ASN A 66 -0.36 -3.40 -8.25
N MET A 67 0.56 -2.54 -7.81
CA MET A 67 1.94 -2.94 -7.52
C MET A 67 2.06 -3.72 -6.20
N LEU A 68 1.16 -3.52 -5.24
CA LEU A 68 1.13 -4.23 -3.95
C LEU A 68 0.54 -5.65 -4.05
N VAL A 69 -0.37 -5.88 -5.00
CA VAL A 69 -1.00 -7.20 -5.21
C VAL A 69 -0.32 -8.07 -6.27
N GLN A 70 0.61 -7.53 -7.07
CA GLN A 70 1.45 -8.29 -8.01
C GLN A 70 2.63 -8.96 -7.31
#